data_AF-A0A3B8W439-F1
#
_entry.id   AF-A0A3B8W439-F1
#
_cell.length_a   1.000
_cell.length_b   1.000
_cell.length_c   1.000
_cell.angle_alpha   90.00
_cell.angle_beta   90.00
_cell.angle_gamma   90.00
#
_symmetry.space_group_name_H-M   'P 1'
#
loop_
_entity.id
_entity.type
_entity.pdbx_description
1 polymer ?
#
loop_
_entity_poly.entity_id
_entity_poly.type
_entity_poly.pdbx_seq_one_letter_code
_entity_poly.pdbx_strand_id
1 'polypeptide(L)'
;MNTFNHTATPNYIFETSWEVCNKVGGIYTVLSTKAKTLQDQFHDHIIFVGPDLNTPFQKTDFIEEPNIFVDWIKYAEENEQLHL
;
A
#
# COMPACT_ATOMS: atom_id res chain seq x y z
N MET A 1 34.51 -24.11 2.57
CA MET A 1 34.13 -23.08 3.55
C MET A 1 33.63 -21.85 2.80
N ASN A 2 32.31 -21.68 2.68
CA ASN A 2 31.59 -20.48 3.10
C ASN A 2 30.09 -20.77 2.95
N THR A 3 29.39 -20.51 4.05
CA THR A 3 27.99 -20.80 4.35
C THR A 3 27.03 -19.93 3.54
N PHE A 4 26.06 -20.54 2.86
CA PHE A 4 24.89 -19.84 2.32
C PHE A 4 23.98 -19.40 3.47
N ASN A 5 24.31 -18.29 4.12
CA ASN A 5 23.38 -17.59 5.01
C ASN A 5 22.84 -16.37 4.27
N HIS A 6 21.89 -16.60 3.37
CA HIS A 6 21.15 -15.51 2.74
C HIS A 6 19.81 -15.36 3.46
N THR A 7 19.80 -14.67 4.60
CA THR A 7 18.56 -14.05 5.07
C THR A 7 18.34 -12.82 4.17
N ALA A 8 17.72 -13.02 3.01
CA ALA A 8 17.49 -11.96 2.04
C ALA A 8 16.39 -11.02 2.56
N THR A 9 16.79 -9.85 3.04
CA THR A 9 15.85 -8.76 3.31
C THR A 9 15.24 -8.29 1.98
N PRO A 10 13.91 -8.24 1.84
CA PRO A 10 13.29 -7.84 0.58
C PRO A 10 13.49 -6.35 0.30
N ASN A 11 13.57 -5.98 -0.98
CA ASN A 11 13.63 -4.59 -1.42
C ASN A 11 12.28 -3.88 -1.39
N TYR A 12 11.17 -4.64 -1.49
CA TYR A 12 9.80 -4.12 -1.41
C TYR A 12 8.90 -5.15 -0.75
N ILE A 13 7.88 -4.67 -0.04
CA ILE A 13 6.83 -5.48 0.58
C ILE A 13 5.48 -5.01 0.05
N PHE A 14 4.68 -5.97 -0.42
CA PHE A 14 3.30 -5.72 -0.83
C PHE A 14 2.37 -6.51 0.08
N GLU A 15 1.42 -5.82 0.71
CA GLU A 15 0.39 -6.45 1.54
C GLU A 15 -1.00 -6.10 1.02
N THR A 16 -1.83 -7.13 0.84
CA THR A 16 -3.18 -6.98 0.31
C THR A 16 -4.21 -7.41 1.35
N SER A 17 -5.24 -6.62 1.58
CA SER A 17 -6.36 -7.02 2.44
C SER A 17 -7.61 -6.21 2.12
N TRP A 18 -8.77 -6.81 2.38
CA TRP A 18 -10.07 -6.12 2.32
C TRP A 18 -10.15 -4.92 3.25
N GLU A 19 -9.40 -4.94 4.36
CA GLU A 19 -9.42 -3.88 5.38
C GLU A 19 -8.26 -2.86 5.23
N VAL A 20 -7.47 -2.91 4.15
CA VAL A 20 -6.58 -1.78 3.80
C VAL A 20 -7.45 -0.59 3.42
N CYS A 21 -7.26 0.54 4.11
CA CYS A 21 -8.06 1.76 3.96
C CYS A 21 -9.58 1.55 4.15
N ASN A 22 -9.99 0.45 4.78
CA ASN A 22 -11.39 0.07 4.96
C ASN A 22 -11.63 -0.47 6.37
N LYS A 23 -12.09 0.41 7.26
CA LYS A 23 -12.24 0.11 8.69
C LYS A 23 -13.53 -0.66 8.97
N VAL A 24 -13.48 -1.98 8.82
CA VAL A 24 -14.63 -2.89 9.06
C VAL A 24 -14.50 -3.66 10.37
N GLY A 25 -13.29 -4.09 10.73
CA GLY A 25 -13.09 -5.00 11.85
C GLY A 25 -11.69 -4.92 12.46
N GLY A 26 -11.26 -6.02 13.07
CA GLY A 26 -9.99 -6.09 13.78
C GLY A 26 -8.76 -6.11 12.86
N ILE A 27 -8.91 -6.49 11.59
CA ILE A 27 -7.79 -6.57 10.66
C ILE A 27 -7.25 -5.17 10.36
N TYR A 28 -8.10 -4.15 10.27
CA TYR A 28 -7.70 -2.75 10.18
C TYR A 28 -6.71 -2.33 11.29
N THR A 29 -6.98 -2.75 12.54
CA THR A 29 -6.10 -2.47 13.67
C THR A 29 -4.77 -3.23 13.58
N VAL A 30 -4.80 -4.48 13.11
CA VAL A 30 -3.58 -5.27 12.86
C VAL A 30 -2.73 -4.61 11.77
N LEU A 31 -3.34 -4.21 10.66
CA LEU A 31 -2.65 -3.57 9.54
C LEU A 31 -2.06 -2.22 9.94
N SER A 32 -2.80 -1.38 10.65
CA SER A 32 -2.31 -0.04 11.05
C SER A 32 -1.11 -0.12 12.02
N THR A 33 -1.16 -1.03 13.00
CA THR A 33 -0.03 -1.23 13.93
C THR A 33 1.19 -1.87 13.24
N LYS A 34 0.95 -2.81 12.33
CA LYS A 34 2.00 -3.44 11.52
C LYS A 34 2.64 -2.45 10.54
N ALA A 35 1.84 -1.65 9.84
CA ALA A 35 2.30 -0.62 8.91
C ALA A 35 3.28 0.34 9.60
N LYS A 36 2.97 0.78 10.83
CA LYS A 36 3.88 1.63 11.61
C LYS A 36 5.23 0.95 11.87
N THR A 37 5.21 -0.33 12.26
CA THR A 37 6.42 -1.10 12.55
C THR A 37 7.26 -1.35 11.29
N LEU A 38 6.61 -1.67 10.19
CA LEU A 38 7.26 -1.91 8.91
C LEU A 38 7.86 -0.61 8.37
N GLN A 39 7.15 0.51 8.44
CA GLN A 39 7.64 1.82 7.96
C GLN A 39 8.98 2.20 8.61
N ASP A 40 9.16 1.91 9.89
CA ASP A 40 10.41 2.21 10.60
C ASP A 40 11.59 1.35 10.08
N GLN A 41 11.33 0.21 9.43
CA GLN A 41 12.34 -0.72 8.91
C GLN A 41 12.58 -0.59 7.40
N PHE A 42 11.51 -0.46 6.61
CA PHE A 42 11.58 -0.48 5.15
C PHE A 42 11.19 0.86 4.50
N HIS A 43 10.78 1.86 5.28
CA HIS A 43 10.48 3.20 4.78
C HIS A 43 9.51 3.16 3.58
N ASP A 44 9.87 3.79 2.46
CA ASP A 44 9.03 3.91 1.26
C ASP A 44 8.96 2.62 0.42
N HIS A 45 9.43 1.50 0.97
CA HIS A 45 9.44 0.19 0.32
C HIS A 45 8.29 -0.73 0.77
N ILE A 46 7.24 -0.20 1.40
CA ILE A 46 6.06 -0.98 1.78
C ILE A 46 4.82 -0.39 1.12
N ILE A 47 4.06 -1.26 0.47
CA ILE A 47 2.86 -0.90 -0.26
C ILE A 47 1.71 -1.75 0.26
N PHE A 48 0.64 -1.09 0.70
CA PHE A 48 -0.61 -1.74 1.06
C PHE A 48 -1.63 -1.54 -0.04
N VAL A 49 -2.29 -2.62 -0.46
CA VAL A 49 -3.30 -2.60 -1.52
C VAL A 49 -4.64 -3.03 -0.94
N GLY A 50 -5.64 -2.17 -1.09
CA GLY A 50 -7.01 -2.38 -0.64
C GLY A 50 -8.01 -2.19 -1.78
N PRO A 51 -9.30 -2.45 -1.52
CA PRO A 51 -10.35 -2.13 -2.47
C PRO A 51 -10.47 -0.61 -2.67
N ASP A 52 -10.78 -0.18 -3.89
CA ASP A 52 -11.24 1.19 -4.14
C ASP A 52 -12.68 1.34 -3.64
N LEU A 53 -12.85 2.13 -2.58
CA LEU A 53 -14.14 2.32 -1.94
C LEU A 53 -14.55 3.79 -2.04
N ASN A 54 -15.50 4.05 -2.92
CA ASN A 54 -16.03 5.39 -3.17
C ASN A 54 -17.06 5.83 -2.11
N THR A 55 -16.82 5.57 -0.82
CA THR A 55 -17.75 5.95 0.26
C THR A 55 -17.22 7.14 1.09
N PRO A 56 -18.05 8.17 1.34
CA PRO A 56 -17.62 9.37 2.07
C PRO A 56 -17.24 9.11 3.53
N PHE A 57 -17.67 7.98 4.12
CA PHE A 57 -17.37 7.62 5.51
C PHE A 57 -15.99 6.98 5.70
N GLN A 58 -15.33 6.49 4.64
CA GLN A 58 -14.02 5.81 4.74
C GLN A 58 -12.81 6.74 4.62
N LYS A 59 -12.98 7.93 4.03
CA LYS A 59 -11.89 8.90 3.82
C LYS A 59 -11.46 9.67 5.10
N THR A 60 -11.91 9.27 6.30
CA THR A 60 -11.57 10.01 7.53
C THR A 60 -10.16 9.73 8.04
N ASP A 61 -9.68 8.50 7.84
CA ASP A 61 -8.41 8.04 8.42
C ASP A 61 -7.24 8.12 7.40
N PHE A 62 -7.53 8.47 6.13
CA PHE A 62 -6.56 8.55 5.04
C PHE A 62 -6.85 9.73 4.12
N ILE A 63 -5.80 10.39 3.65
CA ILE A 63 -5.89 11.47 2.66
C ILE A 63 -5.33 10.92 1.36
N GLU A 64 -6.12 11.03 0.31
CA GLU A 64 -5.70 10.67 -1.04
C GLU A 64 -4.71 11.71 -1.56
N GLU A 65 -3.61 11.24 -2.14
CA GLU A 65 -2.56 12.08 -2.69
C GLU A 65 -2.51 11.92 -4.22
N PRO A 66 -3.31 12.70 -4.99
CA PRO A 66 -3.52 12.48 -6.41
C PRO A 66 -2.27 12.76 -7.27
N ASN A 67 -1.26 13.42 -6.69
CA ASN A 67 -0.10 13.91 -7.44
C ASN A 67 1.18 13.06 -7.26
N ILE A 68 1.12 11.91 -6.57
CA ILE A 68 2.33 11.10 -6.32
C ILE A 68 2.84 10.42 -7.62
N PHE A 69 1.95 10.07 -8.54
CA PHE A 69 2.29 9.32 -9.76
C PHE A 69 1.67 9.90 -11.03
N VAL A 70 1.70 11.23 -11.19
CA VAL A 70 1.07 11.94 -12.31
C VAL A 70 1.49 11.38 -13.68
N ASP A 71 2.78 11.06 -13.86
CA ASP A 71 3.28 10.49 -15.12
C ASP A 71 2.70 9.10 -15.41
N TRP A 72 2.52 8.27 -14.38
CA TRP A 72 1.90 6.95 -14.51
C TRP A 72 0.41 7.05 -14.80
N ILE A 73 -0.31 7.95 -14.10
CA ILE A 73 -1.74 8.20 -14.34
C ILE A 73 -1.94 8.60 -15.80
N LYS A 74 -1.18 9.59 -16.28
CA LYS A 74 -1.23 10.04 -17.67
C LYS A 74 -0.95 8.90 -18.64
N TYR A 75 0.09 8.09 -18.37
CA TYR A 75 0.42 6.94 -19.22
C TYR A 75 -0.73 5.92 -19.27
N ALA A 76 -1.33 5.58 -18.11
CA ALA A 76 -2.42 4.61 -18.01
C ALA A 76 -3.69 5.09 -18.75
N GLU A 77 -4.04 6.37 -18.65
CA GLU A 77 -5.16 6.95 -19.39
C GLU A 77 -4.92 6.92 -20.91
N GLU A 78 -3.74 7.35 -21.37
CA GLU A 78 -3.42 7.48 -22.79
C GLU A 78 -3.19 6.13 -23.50
N ASN A 79 -2.59 5.16 -22.82
CA ASN A 79 -2.10 3.92 -23.45
C ASN A 79 -2.92 2.68 -23.06
N GLU A 80 -3.55 2.67 -21.89
CA GLU A 80 -4.24 1.48 -21.35
C GLU A 80 -5.76 1.67 -21.25
N GLN A 81 -6.26 2.88 -21.57
CA GLN A 81 -7.70 3.23 -21.52
C GLN A 81 -8.30 3.00 -20.12
N LEU A 82 -7.49 3.16 -19.08
CA LEU A 82 -7.91 3.11 -17.70
C LEU A 82 -8.41 4.51 -17.29
N HIS A 83 -9.65 4.60 -16.83
CA HIS A 83 -10.19 5.81 -16.22
C HIS A 83 -9.88 5.78 -14.73
N LEU A 84 -8.85 6.54 -14.32
CA LEU A 84 -8.37 6.65 -12.95
C LEU A 84 -8.91 7.90 -12.26
#